data_AF-A0A453KP37-F1
#
_entry.id   AF-A0A453KP37-F1
#
_cell.length_a   1.000
_cell.length_b   1.000
_cell.length_c   1.000
_cell.angle_alpha   90.00
_cell.angle_beta   90.00
_cell.angle_gamma   90.00
#
_symmetry.space_group_name_H-M   'P 1'
#
loop_
_entity.id
_entity.type
_entity.pdbx_description
1 polymer ?
#
loop_
_entity_poly.entity_id
_entity_poly.type
_entity_poly.pdbx_seq_one_letter_code
_entity_poly.pdbx_strand_id
1 'polypeptide(L)'
;FGKGYDKLVETDERRKKINKFKESAWKFVYYLSAELFSLSVTYNESWFTNTRYFWVGPGEQLWPDQKMKLKLKAVYMYAAGFYVYSIFDLLFWETRRKDFGVMMSHHVATVVLIVVSYICRLSRPGSVILPLHDASDIFLEIGKMAKYSSCEWLAVVAFLLFVASWILLRLIVFPFWILRSTSYEIAMIVDNENRKIYRTSYYYLFNTLLFSLLVFHIYWWVLIYRMLVKQIQSRGHVGEDVRSGQ
;
A
#
# COMPACT_ATOMS: atom_id res chain seq x y z
N PHE A 1 13.67 18.90 -43.54
CA PHE A 1 13.79 17.72 -42.67
C PHE A 1 13.32 17.93 -41.21
N GLY A 2 13.34 19.16 -40.64
CA GLY A 2 12.89 19.41 -39.25
C GLY A 2 11.39 19.23 -38.95
N LYS A 3 10.48 19.82 -39.75
CA LYS A 3 9.02 19.79 -39.48
C LYS A 3 8.39 18.40 -39.37
N GLY A 4 8.91 17.39 -40.08
CA GLY A 4 8.42 16.01 -40.01
C GLY A 4 8.90 15.28 -38.76
N TYR A 5 10.13 15.57 -38.33
CA TYR A 5 10.73 15.02 -37.11
C TYR A 5 10.03 15.57 -35.86
N ASP A 6 9.79 16.89 -35.81
CA ASP A 6 9.11 17.54 -34.67
C ASP A 6 7.69 17.00 -34.46
N LYS A 7 6.94 16.77 -35.56
CA LYS A 7 5.59 16.22 -35.51
C LYS A 7 5.56 14.75 -35.05
N LEU A 8 6.59 13.97 -35.39
CA LEU A 8 6.75 12.58 -34.91
C LEU A 8 7.06 12.55 -33.41
N VAL A 9 7.95 13.41 -32.94
CA VAL A 9 8.29 13.56 -31.52
C VAL A 9 7.07 13.99 -30.70
N GLU A 10 6.31 14.98 -31.17
CA GLU A 10 5.07 15.44 -30.52
C GLU A 10 4.01 14.31 -30.43
N THR A 11 3.89 13.52 -31.49
CA THR A 11 2.97 12.38 -31.53
C THR A 11 3.38 11.27 -30.56
N ASP A 12 4.69 11.01 -30.42
CA ASP A 12 5.24 10.02 -29.50
C ASP A 12 5.08 10.46 -28.03
N GLU A 13 5.37 11.71 -27.71
CA GLU A 13 5.18 12.27 -26.37
C GLU A 13 3.71 12.26 -25.94
N ARG A 14 2.80 12.62 -26.85
CA ARG A 14 1.36 12.50 -26.61
C ARG A 14 0.95 11.05 -26.32
N ARG A 15 1.47 10.09 -27.07
CA ARG A 15 1.18 8.66 -26.89
C ARG A 15 1.69 8.17 -25.53
N LYS A 16 2.91 8.53 -25.14
CA LYS A 16 3.47 8.23 -23.80
C LYS A 16 2.61 8.80 -22.68
N LYS A 17 2.16 10.05 -22.80
CA LYS A 17 1.27 10.70 -21.81
C LYS A 17 -0.05 9.95 -21.65
N ILE A 18 -0.66 9.53 -22.76
CA ILE A 18 -1.89 8.74 -22.76
C ILE A 18 -1.68 7.37 -22.11
N ASN A 19 -0.58 6.68 -22.40
CA ASN A 19 -0.30 5.38 -21.80
C ASN A 19 -0.11 5.49 -20.28
N LYS A 20 0.68 6.47 -19.82
CA LYS A 20 0.86 6.74 -18.38
C LYS A 20 -0.46 7.12 -17.69
N PHE A 21 -1.33 7.87 -18.37
CA PHE A 21 -2.68 8.16 -17.86
C PHE A 21 -3.51 6.88 -17.71
N LYS A 22 -3.52 6.00 -18.73
CA LYS A 22 -4.27 4.73 -18.69
C LYS A 22 -3.77 3.82 -17.58
N GLU A 23 -2.46 3.71 -17.40
CA GLU A 23 -1.85 2.96 -16.29
C GLU A 23 -2.30 3.50 -14.93
N SER A 24 -2.25 4.82 -14.75
CA SER A 24 -2.73 5.45 -13.52
C SER A 24 -4.23 5.30 -13.30
N ALA A 25 -5.04 5.38 -14.35
CA ALA A 25 -6.48 5.19 -14.26
C ALA A 25 -6.85 3.74 -13.87
N TRP A 26 -6.15 2.75 -14.42
CA TRP A 26 -6.31 1.35 -14.01
C TRP A 26 -5.97 1.13 -12.53
N LYS A 27 -4.81 1.64 -12.09
CA LYS A 27 -4.40 1.57 -10.69
C LYS A 27 -5.38 2.30 -9.76
N PHE A 28 -5.89 3.47 -10.17
CA PHE A 28 -6.93 4.20 -9.43
C PHE A 28 -8.21 3.39 -9.25
N VAL A 29 -8.75 2.80 -10.32
CA VAL A 29 -9.98 1.99 -10.25
C VAL A 29 -9.78 0.80 -9.33
N TYR A 30 -8.62 0.14 -9.40
CA TYR A 30 -8.28 -0.93 -8.47
C TYR A 30 -8.24 -0.42 -7.03
N TYR A 31 -7.41 0.56 -6.69
CA TYR A 31 -7.26 1.00 -5.30
C TYR A 31 -8.57 1.51 -4.70
N LEU A 32 -9.37 2.24 -5.47
CA LEU A 32 -10.68 2.71 -5.03
C LEU A 32 -11.62 1.54 -4.74
N SER A 33 -11.72 0.56 -5.64
CA SER A 33 -12.59 -0.60 -5.43
C SER A 33 -12.10 -1.53 -4.33
N ALA A 34 -10.77 -1.71 -4.19
CA ALA A 34 -10.13 -2.45 -3.11
C ALA A 34 -10.43 -1.81 -1.74
N GLU A 35 -10.32 -0.49 -1.65
CA GLU A 35 -10.57 0.28 -0.43
C GLU A 35 -12.05 0.18 -0.03
N LEU A 36 -12.96 0.46 -0.95
CA LEU A 36 -14.40 0.35 -0.70
C LEU A 36 -14.80 -1.07 -0.29
N PHE A 37 -14.25 -2.08 -0.96
CA PHE A 37 -14.53 -3.48 -0.63
C PHE A 37 -13.98 -3.84 0.77
N SER A 38 -12.75 -3.48 1.07
CA SER A 38 -12.10 -3.77 2.36
C SER A 38 -12.81 -3.08 3.52
N LEU A 39 -13.19 -1.80 3.35
CA LEU A 39 -13.98 -1.05 4.34
C LEU A 39 -15.38 -1.64 4.51
N SER A 40 -16.07 -2.02 3.44
CA SER A 40 -17.41 -2.63 3.53
C SER A 40 -17.43 -3.94 4.34
N VAL A 41 -16.31 -4.68 4.32
CA VAL A 41 -16.15 -5.94 5.05
C VAL A 41 -15.67 -5.71 6.48
N THR A 42 -14.81 -4.71 6.70
CA THR A 42 -14.09 -4.56 7.98
C THR A 42 -14.70 -3.50 8.91
N TYR A 43 -15.38 -2.48 8.38
CA TYR A 43 -15.82 -1.32 9.17
C TYR A 43 -16.70 -1.67 10.39
N ASN A 44 -17.57 -2.68 10.26
CA ASN A 44 -18.47 -3.12 11.33
C ASN A 44 -17.84 -4.18 12.26
N GLU A 45 -16.58 -4.56 12.04
CA GLU A 45 -15.90 -5.56 12.85
C GLU A 45 -15.24 -4.91 14.08
N SER A 46 -15.29 -5.57 15.23
CA SER A 46 -14.80 -5.01 16.50
C SER A 46 -13.30 -4.68 16.48
N TRP A 47 -12.53 -5.38 15.64
CA TRP A 47 -11.10 -5.17 15.49
C TRP A 47 -10.74 -3.99 14.60
N PHE A 48 -11.71 -3.35 13.94
CA PHE A 48 -11.45 -2.15 13.14
C PHE A 48 -11.04 -0.96 14.01
N THR A 49 -11.53 -0.87 15.24
CA THR A 49 -11.25 0.26 16.17
C THR A 49 -10.41 -0.14 17.38
N ASN A 50 -10.27 -1.43 17.66
CA ASN A 50 -9.49 -1.91 18.80
C ASN A 50 -8.68 -3.15 18.44
N THR A 51 -7.36 -2.98 18.41
CA THR A 51 -6.38 -3.98 18.00
C THR A 51 -6.32 -5.18 18.93
N ARG A 52 -6.80 -5.08 20.18
CA ARG A 52 -6.95 -6.23 21.08
C ARG A 52 -7.81 -7.32 20.46
N TYR A 53 -8.82 -6.93 19.66
CA TYR A 53 -9.71 -7.88 19.00
C TYR A 53 -9.10 -8.53 17.74
N PHE A 54 -7.87 -8.17 17.35
CA PHE A 54 -7.08 -9.00 16.44
C PHE A 54 -6.82 -10.37 17.07
N TRP A 55 -6.55 -10.40 18.38
CA TRP A 55 -6.10 -11.59 19.09
C TRP A 55 -7.23 -12.28 19.84
N VAL A 56 -8.18 -11.51 20.36
CA VAL A 56 -9.33 -12.00 21.14
C VAL A 56 -10.62 -11.80 20.35
N GLY A 57 -11.45 -12.83 20.22
CA GLY A 57 -12.78 -12.74 19.64
C GLY A 57 -13.89 -12.94 20.67
N PRO A 58 -15.17 -12.80 20.27
CA PRO A 58 -16.31 -13.20 21.10
C PRO A 58 -16.23 -14.69 21.48
N GLY A 59 -16.55 -15.02 22.74
CA GLY A 59 -16.41 -16.37 23.29
C GLY A 59 -14.97 -16.75 23.60
N GLU A 60 -14.61 -18.02 23.44
CA GLU A 60 -13.24 -18.56 23.66
C GLU A 60 -12.33 -18.45 22.42
N GLN A 61 -12.65 -17.56 21.48
CA GLN A 61 -11.83 -17.40 20.27
C GLN A 61 -10.54 -16.64 20.56
N LEU A 62 -9.46 -17.37 20.79
CA LEU A 62 -8.11 -16.83 20.80
C LEU A 62 -7.38 -17.16 19.50
N TRP A 63 -6.52 -16.26 19.04
CA TRP A 63 -5.53 -16.62 18.04
C TRP A 63 -4.62 -17.76 18.60
N PRO A 64 -4.31 -18.83 17.82
CA PRO A 64 -4.56 -19.00 16.39
C PRO A 64 -5.89 -19.68 16.04
N ASP A 65 -6.73 -20.06 16.99
CA ASP A 65 -7.93 -20.89 16.75
C ASP A 65 -9.11 -20.15 16.09
N GLN A 66 -8.94 -18.85 15.84
CA GLN A 66 -9.93 -17.98 15.20
C GLN A 66 -10.36 -18.49 13.81
N LYS A 67 -11.67 -18.42 13.52
CA LYS A 67 -12.22 -18.75 12.20
C LYS A 67 -12.25 -17.52 11.30
N MET A 68 -11.81 -17.68 10.05
CA MET A 68 -11.86 -16.62 9.04
C MET A 68 -13.23 -16.60 8.35
N LYS A 69 -13.91 -15.45 8.42
CA LYS A 69 -15.19 -15.19 7.73
C LYS A 69 -15.01 -15.24 6.22
N LEU A 70 -16.02 -15.71 5.48
CA LEU A 70 -15.98 -15.83 4.02
C LEU A 70 -15.69 -14.47 3.33
N LYS A 71 -16.34 -13.40 3.80
CA LYS A 71 -16.12 -12.04 3.29
C LYS A 71 -14.65 -11.61 3.38
N LEU A 72 -13.97 -11.99 4.46
CA LEU A 72 -12.57 -11.68 4.66
C LEU A 72 -11.65 -12.50 3.74
N LYS A 73 -12.01 -13.76 3.47
CA LYS A 73 -11.33 -14.55 2.43
C LYS A 73 -11.40 -13.86 1.08
N ALA A 74 -12.57 -13.32 0.71
CA ALA A 74 -12.75 -12.62 -0.55
C ALA A 74 -11.86 -11.37 -0.67
N VAL A 75 -11.75 -10.56 0.40
CA VAL A 75 -10.81 -9.42 0.44
C VAL A 75 -9.36 -9.89 0.23
N TYR A 76 -8.96 -10.98 0.90
CA TYR A 76 -7.62 -11.55 0.75
C TYR A 76 -7.35 -12.05 -0.67
N MET A 77 -8.30 -12.74 -1.30
CA MET A 77 -8.14 -13.23 -2.68
C MET A 77 -8.07 -12.08 -3.67
N TYR A 78 -8.88 -11.03 -3.46
CA TYR A 78 -8.87 -9.82 -4.28
C TYR A 78 -7.52 -9.12 -4.22
N ALA A 79 -7.00 -8.87 -3.00
CA ALA A 79 -5.69 -8.28 -2.80
C ALA A 79 -4.56 -9.17 -3.35
N ALA A 80 -4.57 -10.47 -3.05
CA ALA A 80 -3.57 -11.41 -3.54
C ALA A 80 -3.47 -11.41 -5.07
N GLY A 81 -4.61 -11.41 -5.76
CA GLY A 81 -4.68 -11.36 -7.22
C GLY A 81 -4.00 -10.11 -7.77
N PHE A 82 -4.26 -8.95 -7.18
CA PHE A 82 -3.62 -7.71 -7.60
C PHE A 82 -2.12 -7.70 -7.32
N TYR A 83 -1.68 -8.04 -6.11
CA TYR A 83 -0.25 -7.99 -5.78
C TYR A 83 0.57 -8.98 -6.63
N VAL A 84 0.01 -10.15 -6.98
CA VAL A 84 0.61 -11.06 -7.95
C VAL A 84 0.64 -10.44 -9.34
N TYR A 85 -0.47 -9.87 -9.81
CA TYR A 85 -0.53 -9.13 -11.08
C TYR A 85 0.51 -8.00 -11.13
N SER A 86 0.69 -7.23 -10.06
CA SER A 86 1.67 -6.14 -9.98
C SER A 86 3.11 -6.64 -10.12
N ILE A 87 3.44 -7.84 -9.66
CA ILE A 87 4.77 -8.44 -9.89
C ILE A 87 4.97 -8.69 -11.39
N PHE A 88 3.98 -9.25 -12.07
CA PHE A 88 4.04 -9.44 -13.53
C PHE A 88 4.11 -8.11 -14.28
N ASP A 89 3.29 -7.14 -13.89
CA ASP A 89 3.30 -5.79 -14.44
C ASP A 89 4.70 -5.17 -14.32
N LEU A 90 5.31 -5.20 -13.14
CA LEU A 90 6.66 -4.69 -12.91
C LEU A 90 7.75 -5.40 -13.71
N LEU A 91 7.63 -6.72 -13.89
CA LEU A 91 8.64 -7.50 -14.62
C LEU A 91 8.59 -7.27 -16.14
N PHE A 92 7.40 -7.10 -16.70
CA PHE A 92 7.18 -7.18 -18.15
C PHE A 92 6.66 -5.90 -18.80
N TRP A 93 5.85 -5.10 -18.09
CA TRP A 93 5.13 -3.97 -18.69
C TRP A 93 5.52 -2.60 -18.12
N GLU A 94 5.81 -2.50 -16.82
CA GLU A 94 6.13 -1.23 -16.18
C GLU A 94 7.53 -0.74 -16.56
N THR A 95 7.64 0.56 -16.85
CA THR A 95 8.94 1.19 -17.12
C THR A 95 9.82 1.13 -15.88
N ARG A 96 11.02 0.55 -16.02
CA ARG A 96 11.99 0.46 -14.92
C ARG A 96 12.41 1.84 -14.43
N ARG A 97 12.10 2.12 -13.16
CA ARG A 97 12.53 3.31 -12.42
C ARG A 97 13.66 2.99 -11.44
N LYS A 98 14.31 4.03 -10.90
CA LYS A 98 15.44 3.88 -9.97
C LYS A 98 15.08 3.11 -8.69
N ASP A 99 13.80 3.10 -8.29
CA ASP A 99 13.29 2.37 -7.13
C ASP A 99 12.73 0.98 -7.46
N PHE A 100 12.98 0.45 -8.67
CA PHE A 100 12.47 -0.86 -9.12
C PHE A 100 12.74 -2.00 -8.11
N GLY A 101 13.97 -2.11 -7.61
CA GLY A 101 14.34 -3.17 -6.67
C GLY A 101 13.59 -3.07 -5.34
N VAL A 102 13.37 -1.86 -4.84
CA VAL A 102 12.61 -1.62 -3.60
C VAL A 102 11.13 -1.93 -3.82
N MET A 103 10.56 -1.50 -4.95
CA MET A 103 9.17 -1.78 -5.32
C MET A 103 8.93 -3.28 -5.48
N MET A 104 9.80 -3.98 -6.21
CA MET A 104 9.70 -5.44 -6.38
C MET A 104 9.79 -6.16 -5.04
N SER A 105 10.74 -5.78 -4.18
CA SER A 105 10.89 -6.36 -2.84
C SER A 105 9.65 -6.13 -1.98
N HIS A 106 9.02 -4.96 -2.08
CA HIS A 106 7.76 -4.67 -1.42
C HIS A 106 6.64 -5.59 -1.90
N HIS A 107 6.41 -5.72 -3.22
CA HIS A 107 5.35 -6.60 -3.71
C HIS A 107 5.56 -8.05 -3.29
N VAL A 108 6.80 -8.56 -3.36
CA VAL A 108 7.13 -9.91 -2.89
C VAL A 108 6.85 -10.03 -1.38
N ALA A 109 7.30 -9.07 -0.57
CA ALA A 109 7.03 -9.06 0.87
C ALA A 109 5.52 -9.05 1.18
N THR A 110 4.74 -8.26 0.45
CA THR A 110 3.28 -8.18 0.63
C THR A 110 2.58 -9.48 0.23
N VAL A 111 2.96 -10.12 -0.88
CA VAL A 111 2.43 -11.44 -1.26
C VAL A 111 2.74 -12.48 -0.18
N VAL A 112 3.99 -12.51 0.31
CA VAL A 112 4.38 -13.43 1.40
C VAL A 112 3.59 -13.12 2.67
N LEU A 113 3.39 -11.85 3.02
CA LEU A 113 2.56 -11.44 4.16
C LEU A 113 1.12 -11.91 4.03
N ILE A 114 0.51 -11.77 2.85
CA ILE A 114 -0.86 -12.23 2.59
C ILE A 114 -0.95 -13.75 2.77
N VAL A 115 0.00 -14.52 2.21
CA VAL A 115 0.02 -15.99 2.31
C VAL A 115 0.26 -16.46 3.75
N VAL A 116 1.29 -15.93 4.42
CA VAL A 116 1.60 -16.26 5.82
C VAL A 116 0.44 -15.87 6.72
N SER A 117 -0.16 -14.71 6.49
CA SER A 117 -1.33 -14.27 7.25
C SER A 117 -2.53 -15.21 7.09
N TYR A 118 -2.77 -15.67 5.86
CA TYR A 118 -3.84 -16.62 5.56
C TYR A 118 -3.63 -17.96 6.28
N ILE A 119 -2.42 -18.52 6.19
CA ILE A 119 -2.07 -19.82 6.80
C ILE A 119 -2.09 -19.73 8.33
N CYS A 120 -1.55 -18.64 8.90
CA CYS A 120 -1.43 -18.43 10.34
C CYS A 120 -2.67 -17.79 10.96
N ARG A 121 -3.77 -17.66 10.20
CA ARG A 121 -5.05 -17.07 10.66
C ARG A 121 -4.92 -15.64 11.21
N LEU A 122 -3.94 -14.87 10.72
CA LEU A 122 -3.75 -13.43 11.00
C LEU A 122 -4.65 -12.55 10.12
N SER A 123 -5.80 -13.09 9.73
CA SER A 123 -6.71 -12.46 8.79
C SER A 123 -7.24 -11.10 9.29
N ARG A 124 -7.51 -10.99 10.60
CA ARG A 124 -8.02 -9.76 11.27
C ARG A 124 -7.04 -8.58 11.18
N PRO A 125 -5.77 -8.67 11.64
CA PRO A 125 -4.84 -7.56 11.47
C PRO A 125 -4.60 -7.26 9.99
N GLY A 126 -4.49 -8.28 9.13
CA GLY A 126 -4.28 -8.01 7.70
C GLY A 126 -5.49 -7.35 7.00
N SER A 127 -6.72 -7.52 7.52
CA SER A 127 -7.91 -6.82 6.99
C SER A 127 -7.88 -5.31 7.23
N VAL A 128 -7.10 -4.86 8.21
CA VAL A 128 -6.87 -3.45 8.51
C VAL A 128 -5.62 -2.95 7.80
N ILE A 129 -4.57 -3.78 7.73
CA ILE A 129 -3.32 -3.45 7.04
C ILE A 129 -3.56 -3.15 5.55
N LEU A 130 -4.30 -3.98 4.83
CA LEU A 130 -4.53 -3.82 3.40
C LEU A 130 -5.11 -2.43 3.04
N PRO A 131 -6.32 -2.04 3.52
CA PRO A 131 -6.89 -0.72 3.19
C PRO A 131 -6.04 0.44 3.71
N LEU A 132 -5.40 0.29 4.89
CA LEU A 132 -4.51 1.31 5.42
C LEU A 132 -3.38 1.67 4.45
N HIS A 133 -2.86 0.67 3.72
CA HIS A 133 -1.81 0.90 2.72
C HIS A 133 -2.39 1.36 1.39
N ASP A 134 -3.51 0.82 0.93
CA ASP A 134 -4.04 1.15 -0.40
C ASP A 134 -4.70 2.55 -0.44
N ALA A 135 -5.23 3.05 0.68
CA ALA A 135 -5.99 4.30 0.73
C ALA A 135 -5.23 5.55 0.23
N SER A 136 -3.94 5.70 0.56
CA SER A 136 -3.20 6.87 0.07
C SER A 136 -2.95 6.82 -1.44
N ASP A 137 -2.87 5.62 -2.01
CA ASP A 137 -2.48 5.44 -3.41
C ASP A 137 -3.59 5.87 -4.36
N ILE A 138 -4.84 5.91 -3.87
CA ILE A 138 -5.96 6.59 -4.53
C ILE A 138 -5.59 8.05 -4.84
N PHE A 139 -5.10 8.80 -3.86
CA PHE A 139 -4.70 10.20 -4.06
C PHE A 139 -3.48 10.33 -4.99
N LEU A 140 -2.53 9.39 -4.90
CA LEU A 140 -1.36 9.35 -5.78
C LEU A 140 -1.79 9.20 -7.25
N GLU A 141 -2.67 8.25 -7.55
CA GLU A 141 -3.13 8.00 -8.91
C GLU A 141 -4.01 9.14 -9.44
N ILE A 142 -4.85 9.76 -8.60
CA ILE A 142 -5.56 11.01 -8.96
C ILE A 142 -4.56 12.10 -9.35
N GLY A 143 -3.51 12.31 -8.55
CA GLY A 143 -2.49 13.34 -8.82
C GLY A 143 -1.75 13.09 -10.14
N LYS A 144 -1.39 11.84 -10.43
CA LYS A 144 -0.77 11.46 -11.72
C LYS A 144 -1.72 11.69 -12.89
N MET A 145 -2.96 11.24 -12.80
CA MET A 145 -3.98 11.47 -13.84
C MET A 145 -4.18 12.97 -14.09
N ALA A 146 -4.30 13.78 -13.04
CA ALA A 146 -4.44 15.22 -13.15
C ALA A 146 -3.24 15.88 -13.83
N LYS A 147 -2.01 15.45 -13.48
CA LYS A 147 -0.78 15.90 -14.14
C LYS A 147 -0.75 15.54 -15.63
N TYR A 148 -1.15 14.31 -15.98
CA TYR A 148 -1.20 13.88 -17.39
C TYR A 148 -2.33 14.55 -18.19
N SER A 149 -3.38 15.04 -17.53
CA SER A 149 -4.43 15.86 -18.14
C SER A 149 -4.14 17.36 -18.13
N SER A 150 -2.95 17.77 -17.67
CA SER A 150 -2.57 19.19 -17.52
C SER A 150 -3.50 19.98 -16.58
N CYS A 151 -4.13 19.32 -15.61
CA CYS A 151 -4.96 19.93 -14.58
C CYS A 151 -4.13 20.19 -13.32
N GLU A 152 -3.40 21.31 -13.31
CA GLU A 152 -2.40 21.60 -12.28
C GLU A 152 -2.98 21.73 -10.88
N TRP A 153 -4.08 22.47 -10.72
CA TRP A 153 -4.70 22.69 -9.41
C TRP A 153 -5.10 21.36 -8.74
N LEU A 154 -5.67 20.43 -9.52
CA LEU A 154 -6.08 19.12 -9.02
C LEU A 154 -4.86 18.26 -8.70
N ALA A 155 -3.80 18.33 -9.50
CA ALA A 155 -2.55 17.63 -9.23
C ALA A 155 -1.91 18.09 -7.91
N VAL A 156 -1.95 19.40 -7.62
CA VAL A 156 -1.45 19.97 -6.37
C VAL A 156 -2.27 19.50 -5.18
N VAL A 157 -3.60 19.63 -5.24
CA VAL A 157 -4.50 19.22 -4.16
C VAL A 157 -4.36 17.72 -3.88
N ALA A 158 -4.38 16.88 -4.93
CA ALA A 158 -4.21 15.44 -4.80
C ALA A 158 -2.85 15.06 -4.22
N PHE A 159 -1.77 15.75 -4.62
CA PHE A 159 -0.44 15.51 -4.05
C PHE A 159 -0.37 15.87 -2.56
N LEU A 160 -0.98 16.98 -2.13
CA LEU A 160 -1.04 17.34 -0.71
C LEU A 160 -1.85 16.33 0.12
N LEU A 161 -2.98 15.86 -0.40
CA LEU A 161 -3.77 14.79 0.23
C LEU A 161 -2.99 13.46 0.29
N PHE A 162 -2.24 13.14 -0.75
CA PHE A 162 -1.34 11.99 -0.77
C PHE A 162 -0.27 12.10 0.33
N VAL A 163 0.39 13.26 0.47
CA VAL A 163 1.40 13.50 1.52
C VAL A 163 0.78 13.35 2.91
N ALA A 164 -0.37 13.98 3.14
CA ALA A 164 -1.04 13.94 4.44
C ALA A 164 -1.48 12.52 4.81
N SER A 165 -2.10 11.80 3.88
CA SER A 165 -2.52 10.41 4.08
C SER A 165 -1.33 9.46 4.25
N TRP A 166 -0.21 9.68 3.53
CA TRP A 166 1.01 8.88 3.69
C TRP A 166 1.56 8.96 5.12
N ILE A 167 1.68 10.17 5.67
CA ILE A 167 2.16 10.38 7.04
C ILE A 167 1.19 9.72 8.02
N LEU A 168 -0.10 10.06 7.94
CA LEU A 168 -1.10 9.58 8.89
C LEU A 168 -1.20 8.06 8.89
N LEU A 169 -1.38 7.45 7.72
CA LEU A 169 -1.65 6.03 7.63
C LEU A 169 -0.37 5.21 7.82
N ARG A 170 0.69 5.48 7.04
CA ARG A 170 1.87 4.61 6.99
C ARG A 170 2.95 4.94 8.01
N LEU A 171 3.07 6.19 8.46
CA LEU A 171 4.11 6.60 9.43
C LEU A 171 3.59 6.79 10.85
N ILE A 172 2.27 6.92 11.04
CA ILE A 172 1.65 7.04 12.37
C ILE A 172 0.82 5.80 12.70
N VAL A 173 -0.31 5.58 12.00
CA VAL A 173 -1.24 4.51 12.34
C VAL A 173 -0.58 3.13 12.21
N PHE A 174 0.14 2.87 11.12
CA PHE A 174 0.80 1.58 10.91
C PHE A 174 1.80 1.21 12.02
N PRO A 175 2.83 2.02 12.36
CA PRO A 175 3.79 1.64 13.39
C PRO A 175 3.21 1.68 14.81
N PHE A 176 2.46 2.71 15.17
CA PHE A 176 2.03 2.88 16.57
C PHE A 176 0.82 2.05 16.94
N TRP A 177 0.01 1.64 15.96
CA TRP A 177 -1.19 0.84 16.20
C TRP A 177 -1.01 -0.61 15.78
N ILE A 178 -0.67 -0.85 14.51
CA ILE A 178 -0.57 -2.20 13.97
C ILE A 178 0.69 -2.91 14.47
N LEU A 179 1.88 -2.35 14.23
CA LEU A 179 3.13 -3.00 14.63
C LEU A 179 3.23 -3.16 16.15
N ARG A 180 2.75 -2.17 16.92
CA ARG A 180 2.61 -2.30 18.38
C ARG A 180 1.74 -3.50 18.76
N SER A 181 0.60 -3.69 18.09
CA SER A 181 -0.28 -4.82 18.40
C SER A 181 0.31 -6.17 18.00
N THR A 182 0.85 -6.29 16.78
CA THR A 182 1.43 -7.54 16.26
C THR A 182 2.74 -7.92 16.92
N SER A 183 3.46 -6.97 17.52
CA SER A 183 4.70 -7.24 18.24
C SER A 183 4.44 -7.45 19.74
N TYR A 184 3.73 -6.53 20.40
CA TYR A 184 3.64 -6.48 21.85
C TYR A 184 2.32 -7.02 22.41
N GLU A 185 1.17 -6.64 21.86
CA GLU A 185 -0.13 -7.05 22.43
C GLU A 185 -0.36 -8.56 22.32
N ILE A 186 -0.03 -9.17 21.19
CA ILE A 186 -0.08 -10.63 21.05
C ILE A 186 0.85 -11.30 22.06
N ALA A 187 2.07 -10.80 22.26
CA ALA A 187 3.02 -11.40 23.19
C ALA A 187 2.48 -11.41 24.62
N MET A 188 1.88 -10.30 25.07
CA MET A 188 1.27 -10.22 26.41
C MET A 188 0.07 -11.16 26.58
N ILE A 189 -0.84 -11.21 25.60
CA ILE A 189 -2.07 -12.02 25.70
C ILE A 189 -1.74 -13.51 25.75
N VAL A 190 -0.75 -13.91 24.97
CA VAL A 190 -0.33 -15.30 24.79
C VAL A 190 0.50 -15.81 25.97
N ASP A 191 1.39 -14.96 26.52
CA ASP A 191 2.20 -15.29 27.70
C ASP A 191 1.31 -15.53 28.92
N ASN A 192 0.30 -14.69 29.12
CA ASN A 192 -0.69 -14.85 30.20
C ASN A 192 -1.50 -16.17 30.11
N GLU A 193 -1.66 -16.76 28.92
CA GLU A 193 -2.38 -18.03 28.73
C GLU A 193 -1.46 -19.27 28.72
N ASN A 194 -0.17 -19.15 29.06
CA ASN A 194 0.81 -20.24 29.02
C ASN A 194 0.94 -20.94 27.65
N ARG A 195 0.43 -20.34 26.55
CA ARG A 195 0.58 -20.88 25.20
C ARG A 195 1.98 -20.54 24.68
N LYS A 196 2.82 -21.55 24.50
CA LYS A 196 4.21 -21.43 23.99
C LYS A 196 4.31 -21.05 22.49
N ILE A 197 3.60 -20.01 22.07
CA ILE A 197 3.56 -19.50 20.68
C ILE A 197 4.88 -18.82 20.28
N TYR A 198 5.68 -18.32 21.23
CA TYR A 198 7.01 -17.74 20.95
C TYR A 198 8.00 -18.74 20.33
N ARG A 199 7.64 -20.03 20.22
CA ARG A 199 8.40 -21.04 19.47
C ARG A 199 8.04 -21.13 17.99
N THR A 200 7.04 -20.37 17.53
CA THR A 200 6.52 -20.46 16.17
C THR A 200 7.26 -19.48 15.26
N SER A 201 8.12 -19.99 14.38
CA SER A 201 8.87 -19.22 13.38
C SER A 201 8.01 -18.25 12.56
N TYR A 202 6.73 -18.58 12.33
CA TYR A 202 5.79 -17.74 11.59
C TYR A 202 5.49 -16.37 12.25
N TYR A 203 5.51 -16.27 13.59
CA TYR A 203 5.30 -14.99 14.29
C TYR A 203 6.44 -14.01 13.98
N TYR A 204 7.68 -14.49 14.10
CA TYR A 204 8.86 -13.69 13.81
C TYR A 204 8.96 -13.34 12.34
N LEU A 205 8.63 -14.28 11.45
CA LEU A 205 8.56 -14.03 10.01
C LEU A 205 7.57 -12.91 9.68
N PHE A 206 6.34 -13.00 10.22
CA PHE A 206 5.29 -12.01 9.96
C PHE A 206 5.70 -10.61 10.44
N ASN A 207 6.16 -10.48 11.69
CA ASN A 207 6.59 -9.17 12.22
C ASN A 207 7.80 -8.63 11.48
N THR A 208 8.79 -9.47 11.15
CA THR A 208 9.97 -9.04 10.37
C THR A 208 9.56 -8.45 9.03
N LEU A 209 8.62 -9.09 8.32
CA LEU A 209 8.11 -8.58 7.05
C LEU A 209 7.34 -7.25 7.23
N LEU A 210 6.55 -7.08 8.29
CA LEU A 210 5.88 -5.80 8.58
C LEU A 210 6.88 -4.68 8.92
N PHE A 211 7.97 -4.98 9.64
CA PHE A 211 9.05 -4.03 9.88
C PHE A 211 9.79 -3.67 8.58
N SER A 212 10.04 -4.64 7.71
CA SER A 212 10.60 -4.38 6.37
C SER A 212 9.70 -3.45 5.54
N LEU A 213 8.37 -3.63 5.62
CA LEU A 213 7.42 -2.70 4.99
C LEU A 213 7.57 -1.28 5.54
N LEU A 214 7.69 -1.11 6.87
CA LEU A 214 7.92 0.21 7.48
C LEU A 214 9.20 0.87 6.95
N VAL A 215 10.29 0.10 6.81
CA VAL A 215 11.55 0.60 6.24
C VAL A 215 11.33 1.11 4.81
N PHE A 216 10.59 0.37 3.98
CA PHE A 216 10.24 0.84 2.64
C PHE A 216 9.39 2.12 2.67
N HIS A 217 8.43 2.23 3.59
CA HIS A 217 7.62 3.45 3.74
C HIS A 217 8.44 4.67 4.15
N ILE A 218 9.44 4.49 5.01
CA ILE A 218 10.38 5.55 5.38
C ILE A 218 11.24 5.93 4.18
N TYR A 219 11.73 4.96 3.41
CA TYR A 219 12.49 5.23 2.18
C TYR A 219 11.68 6.08 1.18
N TRP A 220 10.43 5.69 0.89
CA TRP A 220 9.59 6.47 -0.01
C TRP A 220 9.18 7.81 0.58
N TRP A 221 8.97 7.90 1.89
CA TRP A 221 8.73 9.19 2.56
C TRP A 221 9.85 10.19 2.28
N VAL A 222 11.11 9.77 2.33
CA VAL A 222 12.25 10.64 1.99
C VAL A 222 12.15 11.15 0.55
N LEU A 223 11.71 10.31 -0.40
CA LEU A 223 11.52 10.72 -1.80
C LEU A 223 10.34 11.69 -1.96
N ILE A 224 9.22 11.40 -1.30
CA ILE A 224 8.01 12.23 -1.31
C ILE A 224 8.32 13.60 -0.70
N TYR A 225 9.03 13.63 0.42
CA TYR A 225 9.45 14.87 1.06
C TYR A 225 10.35 15.72 0.15
N ARG A 226 11.31 15.09 -0.56
CA ARG A 226 12.13 15.79 -1.56
C ARG A 226 11.27 16.39 -2.68
N MET A 227 10.24 15.69 -3.15
CA MET A 227 9.30 16.22 -4.14
C MET A 227 8.47 17.39 -3.58
N LEU A 228 8.01 17.28 -2.33
CA LEU A 228 7.26 18.34 -1.65
C LEU A 228 8.08 19.62 -1.50
N VAL A 229 9.35 19.51 -1.08
CA VAL A 229 10.25 20.67 -0.98
C VAL A 229 10.45 21.33 -2.35
N LYS A 230 10.66 20.54 -3.41
CA LYS A 230 10.76 21.07 -4.78
C LYS A 230 9.49 21.78 -5.23
N GLN A 231 8.33 21.24 -4.89
CA GLN A 231 7.04 21.86 -5.24
C GLN A 231 6.81 23.19 -4.50
N ILE A 232 7.24 23.29 -3.24
CA ILE A 232 7.18 24.55 -2.49
C ILE A 232 8.13 25.58 -3.13
N GLN A 233 9.34 25.17 -3.50
CA GLN A 233 10.32 26.03 -4.19
C GLN A 233 9.84 26.51 -5.57
N SER A 234 9.07 25.69 -6.29
CA SER A 234 8.51 26.01 -7.61
C SER A 234 7.16 26.76 -7.56
N ARG A 235 6.80 27.37 -6.42
CA ARG A 235 5.52 28.07 -6.21
C ARG A 235 4.27 27.20 -6.49
N GLY A 236 4.34 25.92 -6.15
CA GLY A 236 3.21 25.00 -6.22
C GLY A 236 3.18 24.14 -7.47
N HIS A 237 4.09 24.31 -8.43
CA HIS A 237 4.09 23.52 -9.66
C HIS A 237 4.63 22.10 -9.41
N VAL A 238 3.86 21.07 -9.77
CA VAL A 238 4.23 19.66 -9.53
C VAL A 238 5.33 19.22 -10.52
N GLY A 239 6.58 19.29 -10.07
CA GLY A 239 7.77 18.92 -10.84
C GLY A 239 7.81 17.44 -11.25
N GLU A 240 8.80 17.06 -12.06
CA GLU A 240 9.00 15.67 -12.47
C GLU A 240 9.27 14.73 -11.29
N ASP A 241 8.84 13.46 -11.44
CA ASP A 241 9.04 12.43 -10.43
C ASP A 241 10.54 12.22 -10.23
N VAL A 242 11.04 12.30 -9.00
CA VAL A 242 12.48 12.12 -8.71
C VAL A 242 13.00 10.72 -9.05
N ARG A 243 12.09 9.79 -9.33
CA ARG A 243 12.36 8.40 -9.70
C ARG A 243 12.39 8.15 -11.20
N SER A 244 11.89 9.06 -12.03
CA SER A 244 12.11 8.97 -13.48
C SER A 244 13.60 9.21 -13.75
N GLY A 245 14.25 8.22 -14.38
CA GLY A 245 15.64 8.35 -14.79
C GLY A 245 15.83 9.45 -15.84
N GLN A 246 17.02 10.06 -15.81
CA GLN A 246 17.63 10.67 -16.99
C GLN A 246 18.07 9.54 -17.94
#